data_AF-E6X3F0-F1
#
_entry.id   AF-E6X3F0-F1
#
_cell.length_a   1.000
_cell.length_b   1.000
_cell.length_c   1.000
_cell.angle_alpha   90.00
_cell.angle_beta   90.00
_cell.angle_gamma   90.00
#
_symmetry.space_group_name_H-M   'P 1'
#
loop_
_entity.id
_entity.type
_entity.pdbx_description
1 polymer ?
#
loop_
_entity_poly.entity_id
_entity_poly.type
_entity_poly.pdbx_seq_one_letter_code
_entity_poly.pdbx_strand_id
1 'polypeptide(L)' 'MAEVKKIISMNEEIARELENLSRILGITQEEIIERALGFYFDHTDAMIAEKISREIREGKMIVRDADDVFPISRLM' A
#
# COMPACT_ATOMS: atom_id res chain seq x y z
N MET A 1 0.03 -14.78 10.22
CA MET A 1 0.16 -14.43 8.78
C MET A 1 1.48 -14.98 8.29
N ALA A 2 1.67 -15.24 7.00
CA ALA A 2 2.97 -15.67 6.50
C ALA A 2 3.91 -14.45 6.43
N GLU A 3 5.06 -14.53 7.09
CA GLU A 3 6.09 -13.48 7.05
C GLU A 3 6.97 -13.66 5.81
N VAL A 4 7.26 -12.55 5.11
CA VAL A 4 8.13 -12.54 3.93
C VAL A 4 9.30 -11.61 4.19
N LYS A 5 10.51 -12.17 4.26
CA LYS A 5 11.72 -11.38 4.46
C LYS A 5 12.07 -10.57 3.20
N LYS A 6 12.31 -9.27 3.38
CA LYS A 6 12.84 -8.38 2.33
C LYS A 6 14.16 -7.78 2.80
N ILE A 7 15.11 -7.69 1.86
CA ILE A 7 16.37 -6.98 2.06
C ILE A 7 16.25 -5.66 1.32
N ILE A 8 16.45 -4.56 2.04
CA ILE A 8 16.38 -3.21 1.50
C ILE A 8 17.70 -2.50 1.72
N SER A 9 18.15 -1.78 0.70
CA SER A 9 19.26 -0.84 0.82
C SER A 9 18.70 0.56 1.05
N MET A 10 19.29 1.33 1.95
CA MET A 10 18.89 2.70 2.24
C MET A 10 20.11 3.58 2.49
N ASN A 11 19.89 4.89 2.47
CA ASN A 11 20.92 5.86 2.81
C ASN A 11 21.38 5.66 4.27
N GLU A 12 22.69 5.81 4.51
CA GLU A 12 23.30 5.60 5.83
C GLU A 12 22.74 6.53 6.92
N GLU A 13 22.43 7.78 6.58
CA GLU A 13 21.82 8.74 7.49
C GLU A 13 20.43 8.29 7.93
N ILE A 14 19.59 7.86 6.97
CA ILE A 14 18.25 7.33 7.24
C ILE A 14 18.33 6.06 8.10
N ALA A 15 19.31 5.18 7.83
CA ALA A 15 19.50 3.97 8.64
C ALA A 15 19.84 4.32 10.11
N ARG A 16 20.70 5.33 10.32
CA ARG A 16 21.03 5.81 11.67
C ARG A 16 19.83 6.43 12.38
N GLU A 17 19.01 7.21 11.67
CA GLU A 17 17.78 7.77 12.22
C GLU A 17 16.79 6.68 12.61
N LEU A 18 16.58 5.68 11.75
CA LEU A 18 15.72 4.54 12.03
C LEU A 18 16.18 3.79 13.30
N GLU A 19 17.49 3.56 13.44
CA GLU A 19 18.05 2.95 14.64
C GLU A 19 17.80 3.81 15.90
N ASN A 20 18.01 5.13 15.81
CA ASN A 20 17.76 6.04 16.92
C ASN A 20 16.28 6.05 17.32
N LEU A 21 15.36 6.10 16.36
CA LEU A 21 13.92 6.06 16.60
C LEU A 21 13.51 4.75 17.25
N SER A 22 14.03 3.62 16.77
CA SER A 22 13.81 2.30 17.38
C SER A 22 14.23 2.28 18.85
N ARG A 23 15.39 2.84 19.20
CA ARG A 23 15.87 2.92 20.58
C ARG A 23 14.99 3.83 21.45
N ILE A 24 14.59 5.00 20.94
CA ILE A 24 13.78 5.97 21.69
C ILE A 24 12.37 5.42 21.96
N LEU A 25 11.76 4.77 20.96
CA LEU A 25 10.40 4.25 21.04
C LEU A 25 10.32 2.88 21.72
N GLY A 26 11.44 2.17 21.86
CA GLY A 26 11.50 0.83 22.46
C GLY A 26 10.85 -0.26 21.60
N ILE A 27 10.78 -0.05 20.28
CA ILE A 27 10.23 -1.00 19.29
C ILE A 27 11.28 -1.34 18.24
N THR A 28 11.07 -2.43 17.49
CA THR A 28 12.05 -2.86 16.48
C THR A 28 12.04 -1.93 15.26
N GLN A 29 13.17 -1.86 14.54
CA GLN A 29 13.23 -1.13 13.27
C GLN A 29 12.24 -1.70 12.24
N GLU A 30 12.04 -3.01 12.26
CA GLU A 30 11.03 -3.70 11.43
C GLU A 30 9.63 -3.15 11.69
N GLU A 31 9.22 -3.05 12.96
CA GLU A 31 7.90 -2.52 13.33
C GLU A 31 7.71 -1.06 12.88
N ILE A 32 8.76 -0.24 12.95
CA ILE A 32 8.73 1.14 12.43
C ILE A 32 8.53 1.15 10.92
N ILE A 33 9.30 0.32 10.19
CA ILE A 33 9.19 0.21 8.73
C ILE A 33 7.79 -0.26 8.32
N GLU A 34 7.23 -1.28 8.99
CA GLU A 34 5.89 -1.79 8.69
C GLU A 34 4.82 -0.72 8.91
N ARG A 35 4.87 0.01 10.03
CA ARG A 35 3.93 1.10 10.32
C ARG A 35 4.06 2.23 9.30
N ALA A 36 5.28 2.61 8.92
CA ALA A 36 5.54 3.65 7.95
C ALA A 36 5.03 3.27 6.54
N LEU A 37 5.29 2.03 6.11
CA LEU A 37 4.79 1.49 4.85
C LEU A 37 3.27 1.40 4.84
N GLY A 38 2.65 0.94 5.93
CA GLY A 38 1.19 0.91 6.06
C GLY A 38 0.56 2.29 5.87
N PHE A 39 1.08 3.30 6.59
CA PHE A 39 0.62 4.68 6.42
C PHE A 39 0.80 5.20 4.99
N TYR A 40 1.95 4.92 4.36
CA TYR A 40 2.22 5.34 2.99
C TYR A 40 1.29 4.65 1.98
N PHE A 41 0.98 3.37 2.18
CA PHE A 41 0.05 2.64 1.34
C PHE A 41 -1.37 3.18 1.47
N ASP A 42 -1.86 3.43 2.70
CA ASP A 42 -3.18 4.03 2.91
C ASP A 42 -3.31 5.40 2.21
N HIS A 43 -2.27 6.23 2.31
CA HIS A 43 -2.22 7.50 1.60
C HIS A 43 -2.22 7.32 0.08
N THR A 44 -1.45 6.35 -0.42
CA THR A 44 -1.35 6.06 -1.85
C THR A 44 -2.67 5.53 -2.41
N ASP A 45 -3.38 4.69 -1.66
CA ASP A 45 -4.70 4.18 -2.03
C ASP A 45 -5.70 5.32 -2.22
N ALA A 46 -5.67 6.34 -1.36
CA ALA A 46 -6.52 7.53 -1.52
C ALA A 46 -6.20 8.29 -2.82
N MET A 47 -4.92 8.48 -3.14
CA MET A 47 -4.51 9.13 -4.40
C MET A 47 -4.93 8.32 -5.63
N ILE A 48 -4.80 7.00 -5.57
CA ILE A 48 -5.23 6.10 -6.66
C ILE A 48 -6.75 6.18 -6.83
N ALA A 49 -7.52 6.12 -5.74
CA ALA A 49 -8.97 6.23 -5.76
C ALA A 49 -9.43 7.56 -6.37
N GLU A 50 -8.75 8.67 -6.05
CA GLU A 50 -9.04 9.98 -6.65
C GLU A 50 -8.76 9.99 -8.16
N LYS A 51 -7.62 9.44 -8.59
CA LYS A 51 -7.28 9.33 -10.01
C LYS A 51 -8.32 8.53 -10.78
N ILE A 52 -8.70 7.35 -10.27
CA ILE A 52 -9.72 6.49 -10.89
C ILE A 52 -11.05 7.23 -10.97
N SER A 53 -11.47 7.89 -9.88
CA SER A 53 -12.71 8.66 -9.83
C SER A 53 -12.74 9.81 -10.85
N ARG A 54 -11.59 10.46 -11.08
CA ARG A 54 -11.45 11.49 -12.12
C ARG A 54 -11.56 10.88 -13.53
N GLU A 55 -10.88 9.77 -13.79
CA GLU A 55 -10.90 9.11 -15.11
C GLU A 55 -12.30 8.58 -15.48
N ILE A 56 -13.09 8.13 -14.50
CA ILE A 56 -14.50 7.77 -14.69
C ILE A 56 -15.32 9.02 -15.06
N ARG A 57 -15.19 10.12 -14.31
CA ARG A 57 -15.90 11.38 -14.59
C ARG A 57 -15.59 11.97 -15.95
N GLU A 58 -14.34 11.84 -16.40
CA GLU A 58 -13.88 12.29 -17.71
C GLU A 58 -14.27 11.35 -18.86
N GLY A 59 -14.95 10.23 -18.57
CA GLY A 59 -15.36 9.24 -19.56
C GLY A 59 -14.19 8.43 -20.14
N LYS A 60 -12.99 8.51 -19.53
CA LYS A 60 -11.80 7.75 -19.93
C LYS A 60 -11.83 6.31 -19.39
N MET A 61 -12.66 6.06 -18.38
CA MET A 61 -12.84 4.75 -17.77
C MET A 61 -14.33 4.49 -17.58
N ILE A 62 -14.78 3.25 -17.81
CA ILE A 62 -16.18 2.84 -17.63
C ILE A 62 -16.28 1.92 -16.42
N VAL A 63 -17.33 2.12 -15.62
CA VAL A 63 -17.73 1.19 -14.56
C VAL A 63 -18.73 0.23 -15.18
N ARG A 64 -18.56 -1.08 -14.93
CA ARG A 64 -19.51 -2.12 -15.33
C ARG A 64 -20.04 -2.83 -14.10
N ASP A 65 -21.27 -3.33 -14.20
CA ASP A 65 -21.85 -4.14 -13.14
C ASP A 65 -21.11 -5.46 -13.01
N ALA A 66 -21.06 -5.98 -11.77
CA ALA A 66 -20.34 -7.22 -11.48
C ALA A 66 -20.88 -8.40 -12.30
N ASP A 67 -22.19 -8.45 -12.53
CA ASP A 67 -22.86 -9.50 -13.31
C ASP A 67 -22.42 -9.50 -14.78
N ASP A 68 -22.03 -8.35 -15.34
CA ASP A 68 -21.49 -8.23 -16.70
C ASP A 68 -20.06 -8.77 -16.81
N VAL A 69 -19.30 -8.74 -15.71
CA VAL A 69 -17.88 -9.12 -15.65
C VAL A 69 -17.71 -10.58 -15.21
N PHE A 70 -18.54 -11.03 -14.28
CA PHE A 70 -18.54 -12.38 -13.73
C PHE A 70 -19.86 -13.09 -14.05
N PRO A 71 -20.10 -13.45 -15.33
CA PRO A 71 -21.32 -14.16 -15.68
C PRO A 71 -21.38 -15.49 -14.94
N ILE A 72 -22.52 -15.73 -14.30
CA ILE A 72 -22.83 -16.89 -13.42
C ILE A 72 -22.53 -18.24 -14.09
N SER A 73 -22.45 -18.29 -15.42
CA SER A 73 -22.08 -19.48 -16.21
C SER A 73 -20.66 -19.99 -16.02
N ARG A 74 -19.75 -19.23 -15.38
CA ARG A 74 -18.35 -19.64 -15.14
C ARG A 74 -18.08 -20.27 -13.77
N LEU A 75 -19.10 -20.36 -12.92
CA LEU A 75 -19.02 -20.87 -11.54
C LEU A 75 -19.75 -22.20 -11.34
N MET A 76 -20.25 -22.83 -12.42
CA MET A 76 -20.75 -24.21 -12.43
C MET A 76 -19.79 -25.16 -13.14
#